data_AF-A0A7I7S3L0-F1
#
_entry.id   AF-A0A7I7S3L0-F1
#
_cell.length_a   1.000
_cell.length_b   1.000
_cell.length_c   1.000
_cell.angle_alpha   90.00
_cell.angle_beta   90.00
_cell.angle_gamma   90.00
#
_symmetry.space_group_name_H-M   'P 1'
#
loop_
_entity.id
_entity.type
_entity.pdbx_description
1 polymer ?
#
loop_
_entity_poly.entity_id
_entity_poly.type
_entity_poly.pdbx_seq_one_letter_code
_entity_poly.pdbx_strand_id
1 'polypeptide(L)'
;MTNDSVSDDVATDAPEPPVTAARRRRASRAAGPASPVRESSTAATVETPAPVRVKVSRPVAPPPRRQPHRALVTAVGLGVCALAVAVLGVLTVVFGLQQREAEAAVSRDRLFVDTATQTVVNMFSYDQNTIDESVNRFVNGTSGPLRDMLSQGDNVENLKAIFRDTNASSEAVISGAALEKVDETAKNATVLVSARVTVTDLDGVNKPSQPYRLRIVVHEDDNGHMTGYDLKYPDGGN
;
A
#
# COMPACT_ATOMS: atom_id res chain seq x y z
N MET A 1 39.03 3.36 43.68
CA MET A 1 37.85 3.52 42.80
C MET A 1 38.08 2.57 41.61
N THR A 2 38.03 1.24 41.68
CA THR A 2 37.06 0.26 42.26
C THR A 2 35.64 0.42 41.74
N ASN A 3 35.32 -0.30 40.65
CA ASN A 3 34.31 -1.38 40.49
C ASN A 3 33.83 -1.39 39.02
N ASP A 4 33.34 -2.45 38.39
CA ASP A 4 33.34 -3.93 38.48
C ASP A 4 32.26 -4.38 37.45
N SER A 5 32.31 -5.64 37.02
CA SER A 5 31.30 -6.39 36.23
C SER A 5 31.26 -6.07 34.72
N VAL A 6 31.42 -7.02 33.79
CA VAL A 6 30.72 -8.31 33.68
C VAL A 6 31.56 -9.37 32.94
N SER A 7 31.78 -10.50 33.62
CA SER A 7 31.99 -11.91 33.20
C SER A 7 31.16 -12.38 31.99
N ASP A 8 31.39 -13.48 31.27
CA ASP A 8 32.39 -14.55 31.25
C ASP A 8 32.19 -15.31 29.92
N ASP A 9 33.25 -16.00 29.50
CA ASP A 9 33.32 -17.02 28.43
C ASP A 9 32.30 -18.17 28.56
N VAL A 10 32.07 -18.89 27.45
CA VAL A 10 32.23 -20.37 27.31
C VAL A 10 31.31 -20.99 26.23
N ALA A 11 32.00 -21.61 25.25
CA ALA A 11 31.75 -22.85 24.51
C ALA A 11 30.51 -23.06 23.58
N THR A 12 30.84 -23.27 22.29
CA THR A 12 30.72 -24.53 21.53
C THR A 12 29.59 -25.50 21.91
N ASP A 13 28.66 -25.76 20.97
CA ASP A 13 28.44 -27.11 20.44
C ASP A 13 27.56 -27.10 19.16
N ALA A 14 27.96 -27.89 18.17
CA ALA A 14 27.11 -28.34 17.07
C ALA A 14 26.46 -29.68 17.48
N PRO A 15 25.33 -30.13 16.90
CA PRO A 15 25.50 -31.23 15.94
C PRO A 15 24.42 -31.34 14.84
N GLU A 16 24.77 -32.11 13.80
CA GLU A 16 23.94 -32.61 12.70
C GLU A 16 23.43 -34.08 13.01
N PRO A 17 22.74 -34.84 12.11
CA PRO A 17 21.55 -35.69 12.33
C PRO A 17 21.91 -37.20 12.56
N PRO A 18 21.22 -38.28 12.06
CA PRO A 18 19.81 -38.69 11.83
C PRO A 18 19.44 -40.07 12.48
N VAL A 19 18.16 -40.52 12.53
CA VAL A 19 17.77 -41.94 12.76
C VAL A 19 16.33 -42.23 12.28
N THR A 20 16.09 -42.97 11.17
CA THR A 20 16.00 -44.44 10.94
C THR A 20 14.68 -45.18 11.26
N ALA A 21 14.12 -45.74 10.18
CA ALA A 21 13.63 -47.12 10.03
C ALA A 21 12.23 -47.58 10.52
N ALA A 22 11.37 -47.80 9.51
CA ALA A 22 10.74 -49.07 9.13
C ALA A 22 9.83 -49.83 10.12
N ARG A 23 8.59 -50.11 9.67
CA ARG A 23 8.00 -51.46 9.85
C ARG A 23 6.95 -51.82 8.79
N ARG A 24 7.34 -52.70 7.86
CA ARG A 24 6.42 -53.59 7.13
C ARG A 24 5.77 -54.56 8.11
N ARG A 25 4.49 -54.89 7.94
CA ARG A 25 4.00 -56.26 8.24
C ARG A 25 2.87 -56.66 7.28
N ARG A 26 3.23 -57.66 6.46
CA ARG A 26 2.34 -58.58 5.75
C ARG A 26 1.39 -59.28 6.73
N ALA A 27 0.27 -59.76 6.18
CA ALA A 27 -0.28 -61.11 6.31
C ALA A 27 -1.79 -61.00 6.04
N SER A 28 -2.54 -61.93 5.47
CA SER A 28 -2.32 -63.23 4.85
C SER A 28 -3.73 -63.71 4.50
N ARG A 29 -3.95 -64.29 3.31
CA ARG A 29 -5.12 -65.14 3.08
C ARG A 29 -5.06 -66.34 4.02
N ALA A 30 -6.21 -66.84 4.46
CA ALA A 30 -6.55 -68.27 4.33
C ALA A 30 -8.02 -68.56 4.70
N ALA A 31 -8.60 -69.43 3.89
CA ALA A 31 -9.44 -70.57 4.26
C ALA A 31 -10.81 -70.32 4.94
N GLY A 32 -11.88 -70.72 4.23
CA GLY A 32 -13.05 -71.30 4.91
C GLY A 32 -12.64 -72.57 5.67
N PRO A 33 -13.50 -73.12 6.54
CA PRO A 33 -14.50 -74.04 6.00
C PRO A 33 -15.82 -74.15 6.81
N ALA A 34 -16.78 -74.79 6.14
CA ALA A 34 -17.73 -75.80 6.60
C ALA A 34 -18.69 -75.54 7.79
N SER A 35 -19.97 -75.70 7.44
CA SER A 35 -21.13 -76.09 8.27
C SER A 35 -20.82 -77.21 9.28
N PRO A 36 -21.71 -77.47 10.25
CA PRO A 36 -22.81 -78.43 10.03
C PRO A 36 -24.06 -78.06 10.91
N VAL A 37 -25.21 -78.73 11.00
CA VAL A 37 -25.66 -80.14 10.95
C VAL A 37 -27.21 -80.08 10.91
N ARG A 38 -27.82 -81.05 10.19
CA ARG A 38 -29.08 -81.85 10.38
C ARG A 38 -30.34 -81.19 10.97
N GLU A 39 -31.57 -81.50 10.52
CA GLU A 39 -32.32 -82.78 10.50
C GLU A 39 -33.60 -82.53 9.64
N SER A 40 -34.44 -83.45 9.15
CA SER A 40 -34.51 -84.89 8.91
C SER A 40 -35.86 -85.12 8.17
N SER A 41 -35.98 -86.27 7.47
CA SER A 41 -37.24 -86.88 7.00
C SER A 41 -37.85 -86.26 5.70
N THR A 42 -38.38 -86.98 4.72
CA THR A 42 -38.70 -88.41 4.54
C THR A 42 -38.71 -88.73 3.04
N ALA A 43 -38.42 -89.97 2.68
CA ALA A 43 -38.36 -90.50 1.33
C ALA A 43 -39.72 -90.65 0.64
N ALA A 44 -39.74 -90.47 -0.69
CA ALA A 44 -40.56 -91.25 -1.61
C ALA A 44 -39.95 -91.20 -3.03
N THR A 45 -39.51 -92.35 -3.50
CA THR A 45 -38.94 -92.62 -4.83
C THR A 45 -40.06 -92.79 -5.86
N VAL A 46 -39.98 -92.12 -7.00
CA VAL A 46 -40.51 -92.63 -8.30
C VAL A 46 -39.60 -92.17 -9.45
N GLU A 47 -39.44 -93.10 -10.38
CA GLU A 47 -38.58 -93.21 -11.56
C GLU A 47 -38.43 -92.03 -12.54
N THR A 48 -37.27 -92.12 -13.19
CA THR A 48 -36.53 -91.18 -14.03
C THR A 48 -36.94 -91.20 -15.51
N PRO A 49 -37.00 -90.04 -16.19
CA PRO A 49 -36.75 -89.94 -17.61
C PRO A 49 -35.43 -89.19 -17.93
N ALA A 50 -34.86 -89.52 -19.10
CA ALA A 50 -33.51 -89.24 -19.61
C ALA A 50 -32.95 -87.80 -19.43
N PRO A 51 -31.61 -87.64 -19.32
CA PRO A 51 -30.97 -86.41 -18.84
C PRO A 51 -31.11 -85.26 -19.85
N VAL A 52 -31.94 -84.28 -19.48
CA VAL A 52 -32.00 -82.99 -20.17
C VAL A 52 -30.69 -82.25 -19.95
N ARG A 53 -29.97 -81.92 -21.04
CA ARG A 53 -28.84 -80.99 -20.99
C ARG A 53 -29.33 -79.63 -20.53
N VAL A 54 -29.17 -79.35 -19.24
CA VAL A 54 -29.44 -78.04 -18.66
C VAL A 54 -28.38 -77.09 -19.20
N LYS A 55 -28.80 -76.13 -20.03
CA LYS A 55 -27.99 -74.94 -20.30
C LYS A 55 -27.78 -74.26 -18.95
N VAL A 56 -26.54 -74.26 -18.45
CA VAL A 56 -26.17 -73.49 -17.26
C VAL A 56 -26.60 -72.06 -17.51
N SER A 57 -27.59 -71.62 -16.74
CA SER A 57 -28.08 -70.24 -16.74
C SER A 57 -26.90 -69.32 -16.50
N ARG A 58 -26.66 -68.43 -17.46
CA ARG A 58 -25.65 -67.37 -17.39
C ARG A 58 -25.77 -66.67 -16.03
N PRO A 59 -24.68 -66.46 -15.28
CA PRO A 59 -24.77 -65.71 -14.03
C PRO A 59 -25.35 -64.33 -14.36
N VAL A 60 -26.40 -63.95 -13.64
CA VAL A 60 -27.03 -62.63 -13.75
C VAL A 60 -25.94 -61.59 -13.50
N ALA A 61 -25.65 -60.79 -14.53
CA ALA A 61 -24.66 -59.72 -14.44
C ALA A 61 -25.08 -58.73 -13.34
N PRO A 62 -24.13 -58.14 -12.59
CA PRO A 62 -24.46 -57.12 -11.61
C PRO A 62 -25.17 -55.95 -12.31
N PRO A 63 -26.15 -55.30 -11.66
CA PRO A 63 -26.88 -54.19 -12.26
C PRO A 63 -25.88 -53.08 -12.68
N PRO A 64 -26.10 -52.43 -13.84
CA PRO A 64 -25.18 -51.41 -14.33
C PRO A 64 -25.02 -50.32 -13.28
N ARG A 65 -23.78 -50.12 -12.82
CA ARG A 65 -23.45 -49.03 -11.90
C ARG A 65 -23.82 -47.71 -12.58
N ARG A 66 -24.73 -46.95 -11.97
CA ARG A 66 -25.08 -45.59 -12.43
C ARG A 66 -23.81 -44.75 -12.52
N GLN A 67 -23.50 -44.28 -13.72
CA GLN A 67 -22.36 -43.38 -13.91
C GLN A 67 -22.65 -42.06 -13.18
N PRO A 68 -21.73 -41.53 -12.37
CA PRO A 68 -21.92 -40.24 -11.74
C PRO A 68 -22.09 -39.16 -12.81
N HIS A 69 -22.99 -38.18 -12.61
CA HIS A 69 -23.26 -37.05 -13.50
C HIS A 69 -22.08 -36.06 -13.59
N ARG A 70 -20.86 -36.55 -13.87
CA ARG A 70 -19.62 -35.77 -13.87
C ARG A 70 -19.68 -34.62 -14.86
N ALA A 71 -20.25 -34.84 -16.05
CA ALA A 71 -20.42 -33.82 -17.08
C ALA A 71 -21.30 -32.65 -16.61
N LEU A 72 -22.36 -32.94 -15.84
CA LEU A 72 -23.27 -31.94 -15.30
C LEU A 72 -22.60 -31.15 -14.18
N VAL A 73 -21.86 -31.84 -13.30
CA VAL A 73 -21.07 -31.20 -12.22
C VAL A 73 -19.95 -30.32 -12.80
N THR A 74 -19.26 -30.75 -13.86
CA THR A 74 -18.24 -29.94 -14.53
C THR A 74 -18.85 -28.74 -15.24
N ALA A 75 -20.00 -28.89 -15.88
CA ALA A 75 -20.69 -27.78 -16.54
C ALA A 75 -21.18 -26.72 -15.54
N VAL A 76 -21.77 -27.16 -14.42
CA VAL A 76 -22.17 -26.26 -13.32
C VAL A 76 -20.95 -25.59 -12.69
N GLY A 77 -19.87 -26.35 -12.43
CA GLY A 77 -18.63 -25.79 -11.89
C GLY A 77 -18.02 -24.72 -12.79
N LEU A 78 -17.96 -24.97 -14.11
CA LEU A 78 -17.49 -23.97 -15.08
C LEU A 78 -18.41 -22.74 -15.14
N GLY A 79 -19.73 -22.94 -15.09
CA GLY A 79 -20.69 -21.83 -15.05
C GLY A 79 -20.52 -20.95 -13.81
N VAL A 80 -20.37 -21.56 -12.63
CA VAL A 80 -20.13 -20.85 -11.37
C VAL A 80 -18.79 -20.11 -11.41
N CYS A 81 -17.72 -20.74 -11.90
CA CYS A 81 -16.43 -20.08 -12.06
C CYS A 81 -16.50 -18.90 -13.04
N ALA A 82 -17.17 -19.05 -14.18
CA ALA A 82 -17.34 -17.97 -15.15
C ALA A 82 -18.13 -16.78 -14.56
N LEU A 83 -19.19 -17.06 -13.80
CA LEU A 83 -19.93 -16.03 -13.07
C LEU A 83 -19.06 -15.34 -12.01
N ALA A 84 -18.28 -16.10 -11.25
CA ALA A 84 -17.37 -15.54 -10.25
C ALA A 84 -16.33 -14.60 -10.89
N VAL A 85 -15.74 -15.00 -12.02
CA VAL A 85 -14.78 -14.15 -12.78
C VAL A 85 -15.47 -12.91 -13.33
N ALA A 86 -16.69 -13.03 -13.88
CA ALA A 86 -17.44 -11.89 -14.37
C ALA A 86 -17.77 -10.89 -13.25
N VAL A 87 -18.21 -11.38 -12.08
CA VAL A 87 -18.47 -10.54 -10.90
C VAL A 87 -17.20 -9.85 -10.42
N LEU A 88 -16.08 -10.58 -10.31
CA LEU A 88 -14.79 -9.99 -9.94
C LEU A 88 -14.33 -8.94 -10.96
N GLY A 89 -14.49 -9.20 -12.26
CA GLY A 89 -14.16 -8.24 -13.32
C GLY A 89 -15.01 -6.97 -13.27
N VAL A 90 -16.31 -7.08 -12.95
CA VAL A 90 -17.16 -5.90 -12.75
C VAL A 90 -16.71 -5.12 -11.51
N LEU A 91 -16.43 -5.80 -10.40
CA LEU A 91 -15.96 -5.15 -9.18
C LEU A 91 -14.63 -4.42 -9.41
N THR A 92 -13.65 -5.02 -10.09
CA THR A 92 -12.36 -4.36 -10.35
C THR A 92 -12.51 -3.13 -11.23
N VAL A 93 -13.39 -3.15 -12.24
CA VAL A 93 -13.68 -1.98 -13.07
C VAL A 93 -14.34 -0.86 -12.25
N VAL A 94 -15.33 -1.19 -11.41
CA VAL A 94 -16.02 -0.20 -10.56
C VAL A 94 -15.05 0.42 -9.54
N PHE A 95 -14.24 -0.39 -8.87
CA PHE A 95 -13.20 0.10 -7.96
C PHE A 95 -12.18 0.98 -8.67
N GLY A 96 -11.72 0.58 -9.86
CA GLY A 96 -10.77 1.36 -10.65
C GLY A 96 -11.31 2.72 -11.10
N LEU A 97 -12.61 2.85 -11.35
CA LEU A 97 -13.23 4.14 -11.69
C LEU A 97 -13.32 5.07 -10.48
N GLN A 98 -13.73 4.57 -9.31
CA GLN A 98 -13.77 5.36 -8.08
C GLN A 98 -12.38 5.81 -7.63
N GLN A 99 -11.38 4.96 -7.85
CA GLN A 99 -10.01 5.24 -7.48
C GLN A 99 -9.43 6.43 -8.25
N ARG A 100 -9.84 6.66 -9.51
CA ARG A 100 -9.35 7.80 -10.31
C ARG A 100 -9.79 9.15 -9.77
N GLU A 101 -11.02 9.27 -9.29
CA GLU A 101 -11.53 10.51 -8.71
C GLU A 101 -10.85 10.81 -7.38
N ALA A 102 -10.68 9.78 -6.54
CA ALA A 102 -9.93 9.89 -5.29
C ALA A 102 -8.45 10.25 -5.54
N GLU A 103 -7.81 9.65 -6.54
CA GLU A 103 -6.43 9.94 -6.92
C GLU A 103 -6.28 11.37 -7.46
N ALA A 104 -7.26 11.88 -8.21
CA ALA A 104 -7.25 13.25 -8.71
C ALA A 104 -7.27 14.26 -7.56
N ALA A 105 -8.17 14.08 -6.58
CA ALA A 105 -8.23 14.95 -5.40
C ALA A 105 -6.92 14.91 -4.59
N VAL A 106 -6.41 13.71 -4.31
CA VAL A 106 -5.14 13.53 -3.58
C VAL A 106 -3.95 14.11 -4.33
N SER A 107 -3.93 14.02 -5.67
CA SER A 107 -2.86 14.61 -6.48
C SER A 107 -2.85 16.14 -6.38
N ARG A 108 -4.03 16.77 -6.41
CA ARG A 108 -4.18 18.22 -6.25
C ARG A 108 -3.78 18.68 -4.85
N ASP A 109 -4.19 17.94 -3.82
CA ASP A 109 -3.82 18.22 -2.42
C ASP A 109 -2.30 18.19 -2.20
N ARG A 110 -1.59 17.26 -2.85
CA ARG A 110 -0.13 17.23 -2.83
C ARG A 110 0.47 18.45 -3.52
N LEU A 111 -0.05 18.86 -4.67
CA LEU A 111 0.42 20.05 -5.38
C LEU A 111 0.27 21.32 -4.54
N PHE A 112 -0.80 21.45 -3.74
CA PHE A 112 -0.94 22.56 -2.80
C PHE A 112 0.16 22.55 -1.74
N VAL A 113 0.44 21.39 -1.15
CA VAL A 113 1.50 21.23 -0.15
C VAL A 113 2.88 21.49 -0.76
N ASP A 114 3.15 20.96 -1.94
CA ASP A 114 4.42 21.14 -2.66
C ASP A 114 4.64 22.61 -3.03
N THR A 115 3.59 23.29 -3.51
CA THR A 115 3.66 24.73 -3.81
C THR A 115 3.89 25.57 -2.56
N ALA A 116 3.21 25.26 -1.46
CA ALA A 116 3.41 25.96 -0.19
C ALA A 116 4.84 25.78 0.32
N THR A 117 5.36 24.56 0.31
CA THR A 117 6.75 24.27 0.72
C THR A 117 7.76 24.98 -0.18
N GLN A 118 7.58 24.94 -1.50
CA GLN A 118 8.43 25.66 -2.44
C GLN A 118 8.39 27.18 -2.21
N THR A 119 7.22 27.74 -1.90
CA THR A 119 7.09 29.18 -1.59
C THR A 119 7.91 29.54 -0.35
N VAL A 120 7.85 28.72 0.70
CA VAL A 120 8.65 28.91 1.93
C VAL A 120 10.14 28.79 1.66
N VAL A 121 10.55 27.80 0.86
CA VAL A 121 11.96 27.67 0.45
C VAL A 121 12.39 28.89 -0.35
N ASN A 122 11.60 29.34 -1.33
CA ASN A 122 11.93 30.54 -2.12
C ASN A 122 12.01 31.81 -1.27
N MET A 123 11.22 31.92 -0.21
CA MET A 123 11.18 33.09 0.67
C MET A 123 12.41 33.19 1.58
N PHE A 124 12.87 32.06 2.12
CA PHE A 124 13.96 32.03 3.09
C PHE A 124 15.31 31.63 2.51
N SER A 125 15.34 31.04 1.31
CA SER A 125 16.58 30.67 0.64
C SER A 125 17.02 31.77 -0.31
N TYR A 126 18.18 32.36 -0.05
CA TYR A 126 18.78 33.36 -0.92
C TYR A 126 20.31 33.29 -0.86
N ASP A 127 20.95 33.67 -1.97
CA ASP A 127 22.40 33.72 -2.10
C ASP A 127 22.85 35.16 -2.41
N GLN A 128 23.97 35.58 -1.82
CA GLN A 128 24.53 36.93 -2.02
C GLN A 128 24.86 37.25 -3.48
N ASN A 129 25.25 36.24 -4.26
CA ASN A 129 25.65 36.42 -5.65
C ASN A 129 24.45 36.48 -6.61
N THR A 130 23.28 35.98 -6.19
CA THR A 130 22.07 35.86 -7.01
C THR A 130 20.83 36.44 -6.32
N ILE A 131 21.00 37.52 -5.55
CA ILE A 131 19.88 38.16 -4.83
C ILE A 131 18.74 38.53 -5.78
N ASP A 132 19.07 39.13 -6.93
CA ASP A 132 18.05 39.59 -7.86
C ASP A 132 17.19 38.41 -8.35
N GLU A 133 17.82 37.28 -8.64
CA GLU A 133 17.13 36.05 -9.01
C GLU A 133 16.32 35.47 -7.85
N SER A 134 16.89 35.44 -6.63
CA SER A 134 16.24 34.88 -5.45
C SER A 134 14.99 35.67 -5.05
N VAL A 135 15.08 37.00 -5.01
CA VAL A 135 13.93 37.87 -4.76
C VAL A 135 12.91 37.74 -5.88
N ASN A 136 13.32 37.77 -7.15
CA ASN A 136 12.39 37.62 -8.26
C ASN A 136 11.68 36.26 -8.23
N ARG A 137 12.37 35.17 -7.88
CA ARG A 137 11.79 33.83 -7.74
C ARG A 137 10.73 33.79 -6.65
N PHE A 138 11.01 34.39 -5.49
CA PHE A 138 10.03 34.52 -4.41
C PHE A 138 8.80 35.30 -4.87
N VAL A 139 9.00 36.53 -5.37
CA VAL A 139 7.90 37.41 -5.77
C VAL A 139 7.10 36.76 -6.92
N ASN A 140 7.75 36.16 -7.93
CA ASN A 140 7.09 35.47 -9.05
C ASN A 140 6.34 34.20 -8.65
N GLY A 141 6.69 33.57 -7.52
CA GLY A 141 5.93 32.46 -6.95
C GLY A 141 4.67 32.89 -6.18
N THR A 142 4.41 34.20 -6.07
CA THR A 142 3.25 34.75 -5.35
C THR A 142 2.22 35.37 -6.28
N SER A 143 0.97 35.40 -5.85
CA SER A 143 -0.14 36.06 -6.54
C SER A 143 -1.04 36.81 -5.54
N GLY A 144 -2.07 37.49 -6.06
CA GLY A 144 -3.09 38.14 -5.24
C GLY A 144 -2.54 39.20 -4.27
N PRO A 145 -3.17 39.34 -3.09
CA PRO A 145 -2.79 40.37 -2.12
C PRO A 145 -1.33 40.30 -1.67
N LEU A 146 -0.75 39.10 -1.55
CA LEU A 146 0.65 38.92 -1.19
C LEU A 146 1.58 39.48 -2.28
N ARG A 147 1.30 39.17 -3.55
CA ARG A 147 2.07 39.71 -4.68
C ARG A 147 1.95 41.22 -4.75
N ASP A 148 0.75 41.75 -4.55
CA ASP A 148 0.49 43.18 -4.59
C ASP A 148 1.30 43.91 -3.52
N MET A 149 1.30 43.40 -2.28
CA MET A 149 2.10 43.96 -1.18
C MET A 149 3.61 43.93 -1.47
N LEU A 150 4.11 42.83 -2.04
CA LEU A 150 5.53 42.71 -2.40
C LEU A 150 5.94 43.59 -3.58
N SER A 151 5.02 43.82 -4.53
CA SER A 151 5.28 44.59 -5.75
C SER A 151 4.86 46.06 -5.63
N GLN A 152 4.32 46.47 -4.49
CA GLN A 152 3.86 47.84 -4.28
C GLN A 152 5.04 48.81 -4.25
N GLY A 153 5.03 49.80 -5.15
CA GLY A 153 6.12 50.77 -5.27
C GLY A 153 7.46 50.09 -5.56
N ASP A 154 8.49 50.48 -4.81
CA ASP A 154 9.86 49.95 -4.95
C ASP A 154 10.20 48.85 -3.93
N ASN A 155 9.19 48.18 -3.35
CA ASN A 155 9.38 47.17 -2.31
C ASN A 155 10.30 46.03 -2.75
N VAL A 156 10.21 45.58 -4.00
CA VAL A 156 11.11 44.55 -4.55
C VAL A 156 12.57 45.03 -4.52
N GLU A 157 12.83 46.27 -4.88
CA GLU A 157 14.19 46.84 -4.85
C GLU A 157 14.68 47.06 -3.43
N ASN A 158 13.80 47.45 -2.51
CA ASN A 158 14.12 47.56 -1.09
C ASN A 158 14.48 46.20 -0.48
N LEU A 159 13.75 45.13 -0.81
CA LEU A 159 14.07 43.77 -0.38
C LEU A 159 15.46 43.34 -0.88
N LYS A 160 15.78 43.61 -2.15
CA LYS A 160 17.12 43.36 -2.69
C LYS A 160 18.19 44.13 -1.93
N ALA A 161 17.93 45.40 -1.59
CA ALA A 161 18.88 46.22 -0.84
C ALA A 161 19.13 45.67 0.58
N ILE A 162 18.08 45.30 1.31
CA ILE A 162 18.18 44.71 2.66
C ILE A 162 18.99 43.41 2.64
N PHE A 163 18.72 42.52 1.68
CA PHE A 163 19.48 41.27 1.57
C PHE A 163 20.93 41.50 1.20
N ARG A 164 21.23 42.45 0.29
CA ARG A 164 22.61 42.81 -0.05
C ARG A 164 23.38 43.35 1.15
N ASP A 165 22.75 44.17 1.98
CA ASP A 165 23.36 44.79 3.16
C ASP A 165 23.70 43.75 4.25
N THR A 166 22.87 42.70 4.35
CA THR A 166 23.05 41.64 5.36
C THR A 166 24.33 40.83 5.15
N ASN A 167 24.88 40.81 3.93
CA ASN A 167 26.13 40.10 3.61
C ASN A 167 26.13 38.63 4.07
N ALA A 168 24.99 37.94 3.95
CA ALA A 168 24.87 36.55 4.34
C ALA A 168 23.99 35.83 3.33
N SER A 169 24.22 34.53 3.11
CA SER A 169 23.26 33.67 2.43
C SER A 169 22.37 32.98 3.46
N SER A 170 21.23 32.48 3.02
CA SER A 170 20.38 31.66 3.87
C SER A 170 19.80 30.48 3.11
N GLU A 171 19.62 29.38 3.82
CA GLU A 171 19.04 28.15 3.31
C GLU A 171 17.92 27.68 4.24
N ALA A 172 16.79 27.32 3.64
CA ALA A 172 15.63 26.78 4.34
C ALA A 172 15.44 25.29 4.05
N VAL A 173 15.30 24.53 5.12
CA VAL A 173 14.98 23.09 5.08
C VAL A 173 13.61 22.85 5.68
N ILE A 174 12.72 22.23 4.90
CA ILE A 174 11.38 21.89 5.36
C ILE A 174 11.45 20.70 6.31
N SER A 175 10.96 20.89 7.54
CA SER A 175 10.84 19.81 8.53
C SER A 175 9.52 19.06 8.41
N GLY A 176 8.48 19.71 7.90
CA GLY A 176 7.19 19.08 7.64
C GLY A 176 6.18 20.05 7.06
N ALA A 177 5.21 19.53 6.32
CA ALA A 177 4.11 20.30 5.78
C ALA A 177 2.82 19.48 5.81
N ALA A 178 1.70 20.14 6.07
CA ALA A 178 0.39 19.52 6.13
C ALA A 178 -0.69 20.46 5.62
N LEU A 179 -1.61 19.91 4.83
CA LEU A 179 -2.81 20.60 4.38
C LEU A 179 -3.77 20.79 5.58
N GLU A 180 -4.13 22.04 5.87
CA GLU A 180 -5.05 22.40 6.96
C GLU A 180 -6.50 22.43 6.47
N LYS A 181 -6.76 23.12 5.34
CA LYS A 181 -8.10 23.30 4.79
C LYS A 181 -8.04 23.56 3.29
N VAL A 182 -9.00 23.04 2.54
CA VAL A 182 -9.24 23.41 1.12
C VAL A 182 -10.59 24.09 1.00
N ASP A 183 -10.61 25.21 0.28
CA ASP A 183 -11.80 25.92 -0.17
C ASP A 183 -11.91 25.74 -1.68
N GLU A 184 -12.80 24.84 -2.10
CA GLU A 184 -13.01 24.54 -3.52
C GLU A 184 -13.72 25.66 -4.28
N THR A 185 -14.44 26.55 -3.57
CA THR A 185 -15.16 27.66 -4.21
C THR A 185 -14.20 28.78 -4.56
N ALA A 186 -13.30 29.12 -3.65
CA ALA A 186 -12.28 30.14 -3.85
C ALA A 186 -10.99 29.60 -4.49
N LYS A 187 -10.92 28.29 -4.77
CA LYS A 187 -9.72 27.60 -5.25
C LYS A 187 -8.48 27.86 -4.38
N ASN A 188 -8.68 27.87 -3.06
CA ASN A 188 -7.65 28.21 -2.08
C ASN A 188 -7.40 27.04 -1.13
N ALA A 189 -6.13 26.76 -0.83
CA ALA A 189 -5.73 25.77 0.14
C ALA A 189 -4.86 26.42 1.23
N THR A 190 -5.19 26.17 2.49
CA THR A 190 -4.37 26.57 3.63
C THR A 190 -3.45 25.42 4.00
N VAL A 191 -2.15 25.68 4.05
CA VAL A 191 -1.11 24.70 4.36
C VAL A 191 -0.27 25.22 5.54
N LEU A 192 -0.03 24.34 6.51
CA LEU A 192 0.91 24.59 7.59
C LEU A 192 2.26 24.02 7.23
N VAL A 193 3.30 24.86 7.25
CA VAL A 193 4.67 24.47 6.94
C VAL A 193 5.57 24.78 8.13
N SER A 194 6.40 23.80 8.48
CA SER A 194 7.47 23.91 9.46
C SER A 194 8.80 23.87 8.73
N ALA A 195 9.62 24.89 8.91
CA ALA A 195 10.92 25.03 8.25
C ALA A 195 12.00 25.35 9.29
N ARG A 196 13.24 24.99 8.97
CA ARG A 196 14.42 25.45 9.70
C ARG A 196 15.27 26.26 8.75
N VAL A 197 15.65 27.45 9.18
CA VAL A 197 16.41 28.40 8.37
C VAL A 197 17.79 28.54 8.98
N THR A 198 18.81 28.33 8.16
CA THR A 198 20.21 28.50 8.52
C THR A 198 20.74 29.68 7.74
N VAL A 199 21.42 30.59 8.42
CA VAL A 199 22.08 31.75 7.80
C VAL A 199 23.57 31.51 7.79
N THR A 200 24.23 31.76 6.68
CA THR A 200 25.67 31.56 6.48
C THR A 200 26.30 32.91 6.15
N ASP A 201 27.30 33.31 6.94
CA ASP A 201 28.04 34.55 6.71
C ASP A 201 28.96 34.45 5.47
N LEU A 202 29.55 35.56 4.99
CA LEU A 202 30.50 35.55 3.86
C LEU A 202 31.70 34.63 4.08
N ASP A 203 32.10 34.44 5.34
CA ASP A 203 33.19 33.56 5.74
C ASP A 203 32.80 32.06 5.72
N GLY A 204 31.56 31.73 5.34
CA GLY A 204 31.06 30.36 5.30
C GLY A 204 30.67 29.79 6.66
N VAL A 205 30.57 30.64 7.69
CA VAL A 205 30.20 30.24 9.04
C VAL A 205 28.68 30.17 9.19
N ASN A 206 28.17 28.98 9.48
CA ASN A 206 26.73 28.76 9.70
C ASN A 206 26.31 29.24 11.09
N LYS A 207 25.29 30.09 11.14
CA LYS A 207 24.60 30.50 12.37
C LYS A 207 23.66 29.39 12.85
N PRO A 208 23.28 29.38 14.14
CA PRO A 208 22.32 28.40 14.66
C PRO A 208 20.99 28.43 13.89
N SER A 209 20.55 27.25 13.45
CA SER A 209 19.35 27.09 12.65
C SER A 209 18.08 27.41 13.46
N GLN A 210 17.26 28.33 12.95
CA GLN A 210 16.04 28.81 13.62
C GLN A 210 14.79 28.09 13.07
N PRO A 211 13.90 27.59 13.95
CA PRO A 211 12.65 26.98 13.52
C PRO A 211 11.59 28.05 13.23
N TYR A 212 10.91 27.91 12.10
CA TYR A 212 9.78 28.73 11.69
C TYR A 212 8.57 27.87 11.41
N ARG A 213 7.40 28.36 11.81
CA ARG A 213 6.10 27.79 11.46
C ARG A 213 5.32 28.84 10.70
N LEU A 214 4.74 28.44 9.59
CA LEU A 214 4.03 29.34 8.68
C LEU A 214 2.70 28.71 8.28
N ARG A 215 1.69 29.56 8.13
CA ARG A 215 0.44 29.22 7.47
C ARG A 215 0.42 29.92 6.12
N ILE A 216 0.44 29.15 5.05
CA ILE A 216 0.45 29.65 3.67
C ILE A 216 -0.90 29.35 3.05
N VAL A 217 -1.50 30.35 2.41
CA VAL A 217 -2.64 30.15 1.53
C VAL A 217 -2.10 30.05 0.11
N VAL A 218 -2.36 28.93 -0.54
CA VAL A 218 -2.03 28.69 -1.95
C VAL A 218 -3.30 28.86 -2.77
N HIS A 219 -3.20 29.57 -3.89
CA HIS A 219 -4.30 29.76 -4.83
C HIS A 219 -4.01 29.04 -6.15
N GLU A 220 -5.02 28.34 -6.67
CA GLU A 220 -5.03 27.76 -8.01
C GLU A 220 -5.70 28.72 -9.00
N ASP A 221 -4.96 29.20 -9.99
CA ASP A 221 -5.52 30.02 -11.06
C ASP A 221 -6.36 29.20 -12.06
N ASP A 222 -6.95 29.87 -13.06
CA ASP A 222 -7.75 29.19 -14.08
C ASP A 222 -6.95 28.31 -15.05
N ASN A 223 -5.61 28.46 -15.08
CA ASN A 223 -4.70 27.63 -15.85
C ASN A 223 -4.15 26.44 -15.05
N GLY A 224 -4.55 26.29 -13.78
CA GLY A 224 -4.04 25.27 -12.86
C GLY A 224 -2.67 25.60 -12.24
N HIS A 225 -2.22 26.85 -12.35
CA HIS A 225 -0.99 27.32 -11.70
C HIS A 225 -1.27 27.62 -10.23
N MET A 226 -0.52 26.94 -9.37
CA MET A 226 -0.52 27.13 -7.93
C MET A 226 0.50 28.19 -7.52
N THR A 227 0.08 29.19 -6.73
CA THR A 227 0.96 30.26 -6.24
C THR A 227 0.66 30.61 -4.78
N GLY A 228 1.65 31.17 -4.08
CA GLY A 228 1.45 31.71 -2.72
C GLY A 228 0.57 32.96 -2.76
N TYR A 229 -0.64 32.87 -2.21
CA TYR A 229 -1.65 33.92 -2.27
C TYR A 229 -1.66 34.82 -1.02
N ASP A 230 -1.44 34.21 0.14
CA ASP A 230 -1.38 34.89 1.43
C ASP A 230 -0.47 34.13 2.40
N LEU A 231 0.14 34.83 3.34
CA LEU A 231 1.04 34.28 4.34
C LEU A 231 0.64 34.80 5.72
N LYS A 232 0.40 33.88 6.65
CA LYS A 232 0.10 34.19 8.05
C LYS A 232 1.07 33.51 8.97
N TYR A 233 1.66 34.30 9.87
CA TYR A 233 2.42 33.74 10.99
C TYR A 233 1.42 33.16 12.00
N PRO A 234 1.56 31.87 12.39
CA PRO A 234 0.64 31.22 13.30
C PRO A 234 0.61 31.85 14.69
N ASP A 235 1.67 32.58 15.07
CA ASP A 235 1.84 33.18 16.40
C ASP A 235 1.81 34.73 16.40
N GLY A 236 1.37 35.39 15.31
CA GLY A 236 1.08 36.84 15.30
C GLY A 236 2.09 37.70 16.07
N GLY A 237 3.30 37.87 15.52
CA GLY A 237 4.25 38.84 16.08
C GLY A 237 3.70 40.25 15.88
N ASN A 238 3.35 40.90 17.01
CA ASN A 238 3.23 42.36 17.09
C ASN A 238 4.61 43.02 16.93
#